data_AF-A0A0C2GBD0-F1
#
_entry.id   AF-A0A0C2GBD0-F1
#
_cell.length_a   1.000
_cell.length_b   1.000
_cell.length_c   1.000
_cell.angle_alpha   90.00
_cell.angle_beta   90.00
_cell.angle_gamma   90.00
#
_symmetry.space_group_name_H-M   'P 1'
#
loop_
_entity.id
_entity.type
_entity.pdbx_description
1 polymer ?
#
loop_
_entity_poly.entity_id
_entity_poly.type
_entity_poly.pdbx_seq_one_letter_code
_entity_poly.pdbx_strand_id
1 'polypeptide(L)'
;MSVREVRIWKRTDVRQPPAVLVDKNSVDCSLLIQNGGIATLDSDSAEVERRGYTKIMDSYGVMGILRISKDEHVLVAVTGVLSVGQLYGADIVKITSCDFISLRTVGPVECTDPRIVDLVRFLSSGMFYYSSNPRFDITLCAQRRSSNKGSDPRFFWNRSLHFPFERFGIDTSQWLLKCMVGSVLVRTVYVGHRTGRVAILSRLSCERVGTRFNVRGTNSLGCVANFVETEQVISFDDSECSLVQIRGSVPLFWEQPGVQVGSHKVKVRALEASASAYHRYFFYLLFYG
;
A
#
# COMPACT_ATOMS: atom_id res chain seq x y z
N MET A 1 -8.61 -19.57 4.72
CA MET A 1 -9.54 -18.44 4.96
C MET A 1 -8.71 -17.33 5.59
N SER A 2 -8.78 -16.10 5.08
CA SER A 2 -8.13 -14.97 5.76
C SER A 2 -8.85 -14.74 7.10
N VAL A 3 -8.12 -14.63 8.20
CA VAL A 3 -8.68 -14.41 9.54
C VAL A 3 -8.57 -12.93 9.87
N ARG A 4 -9.60 -12.36 10.52
CA ARG A 4 -9.50 -11.02 11.08
C ARG A 4 -8.66 -11.08 12.35
N GLU A 5 -7.43 -10.60 12.25
CA GLU A 5 -6.43 -10.70 13.32
C GLU A 5 -6.30 -9.42 14.16
N VAL A 6 -6.91 -8.32 13.72
CA VAL A 6 -6.82 -7.02 14.38
C VAL A 6 -8.15 -6.64 15.00
N ARG A 7 -8.13 -6.27 16.28
CA ARG A 7 -9.27 -5.77 17.05
C ARG A 7 -9.07 -4.30 17.34
N ILE A 8 -10.04 -3.47 17.01
CA ILE A 8 -9.97 -2.02 17.23
C ILE A 8 -11.02 -1.61 18.26
N TRP A 9 -10.61 -0.85 19.26
CA TRP A 9 -11.43 -0.42 20.39
C TRP A 9 -11.43 1.10 20.53
N LYS A 10 -12.52 1.65 21.04
CA LYS A 10 -12.67 3.07 21.39
C LYS A 10 -12.82 3.24 22.89
N ARG A 11 -12.28 4.33 23.43
CA ARG A 11 -12.52 4.71 24.82
C ARG A 11 -14.01 5.01 25.05
N THR A 12 -14.53 4.52 26.17
CA THR A 12 -15.94 4.60 26.53
C THR A 12 -16.27 5.91 27.26
N ASP A 13 -15.36 6.41 28.10
CA ASP A 13 -15.58 7.65 28.84
C ASP A 13 -15.39 8.88 27.93
N VAL A 14 -16.50 9.49 27.56
CA VAL A 14 -16.57 10.68 26.69
C VAL A 14 -15.99 11.93 27.35
N ARG A 15 -15.81 11.94 28.67
CA ARG A 15 -15.17 13.06 29.39
C ARG A 15 -13.66 13.07 29.23
N GLN A 16 -13.07 11.92 28.87
CA GLN A 16 -11.65 11.81 28.61
C GLN A 16 -11.34 12.09 27.14
N PRO A 17 -10.07 12.43 26.81
CA PRO A 17 -9.69 12.60 25.42
C PRO A 17 -9.93 11.33 24.58
N PRO A 18 -10.37 11.50 23.32
CA PRO A 18 -10.45 10.45 22.31
C PRO A 18 -9.21 9.55 22.27
N ALA A 19 -9.42 8.23 22.36
CA ALA A 19 -8.36 7.24 22.27
C ALA A 19 -8.84 5.97 21.56
N VAL A 20 -7.95 5.40 20.74
CA VAL A 20 -8.13 4.11 20.06
C VAL A 20 -7.09 3.14 20.57
N LEU A 21 -7.52 1.94 20.95
CA LEU A 21 -6.65 0.82 21.25
C LEU A 21 -6.73 -0.19 20.09
N VAL A 22 -5.59 -0.71 19.65
CA VAL A 22 -5.52 -1.74 18.60
C VAL A 22 -4.78 -2.95 19.15
N ASP A 23 -5.46 -4.09 19.18
CA ASP A 23 -4.85 -5.38 19.51
C ASP A 23 -4.64 -6.17 18.22
N LYS A 24 -3.52 -6.90 18.13
CA LYS A 24 -3.25 -7.83 17.03
C LYS A 24 -2.91 -9.20 17.59
N ASN A 25 -3.55 -10.26 17.08
CA ASN A 25 -3.40 -11.62 17.62
C ASN A 25 -1.96 -12.15 17.59
N SER A 26 -1.13 -11.68 16.67
CA SER A 26 0.26 -12.12 16.51
C SER A 26 1.26 -11.26 17.30
N VAL A 27 0.80 -10.33 18.14
CA VAL A 27 1.65 -9.36 18.86
C VAL A 27 1.22 -9.33 20.33
N ASP A 28 2.18 -9.56 21.23
CA ASP A 28 1.92 -9.66 22.68
C ASP A 28 1.78 -8.29 23.38
N CYS A 29 1.66 -7.21 22.61
CA CYS A 29 1.43 -5.86 23.11
C CYS A 29 0.26 -5.21 22.37
N SER A 30 -0.24 -4.10 22.89
CA SER A 30 -1.36 -3.35 22.30
C SER A 30 -0.90 -1.96 21.87
N LEU A 31 -1.49 -1.43 20.81
CA LEU A 31 -1.15 -0.12 20.28
C LEU A 31 -2.17 0.91 20.76
N LEU A 32 -1.72 1.91 21.51
CA LEU A 32 -2.55 3.02 21.99
C LEU A 32 -2.32 4.24 21.11
N ILE A 33 -3.40 4.79 20.55
CA ILE A 33 -3.41 6.02 19.76
C ILE A 33 -4.27 7.05 20.50
N GLN A 34 -3.66 8.11 21.01
CA GLN A 34 -4.35 9.14 21.80
C GLN A 34 -3.64 10.49 21.66
N ASN A 35 -4.40 11.60 21.58
CA ASN A 35 -3.86 12.97 21.56
C ASN A 35 -2.76 13.21 20.50
N GLY A 36 -2.86 12.56 19.34
CA GLY A 36 -1.84 12.63 18.28
C GLY A 36 -0.55 11.87 18.58
N GLY A 37 -0.45 11.23 19.74
CA GLY A 37 0.60 10.29 20.14
C GLY A 37 0.24 8.84 19.81
N ILE A 38 1.27 8.02 19.64
CA ILE A 38 1.16 6.58 19.44
C ILE A 38 2.15 5.89 20.37
N ALA A 39 1.70 4.89 21.12
CA ALA A 39 2.53 4.14 22.04
C ALA A 39 2.17 2.65 22.00
N THR A 40 3.11 1.81 22.44
CA THR A 40 2.82 0.40 22.75
C THR A 40 2.58 0.26 24.25
N LEU A 41 1.61 -0.55 24.62
CA LEU A 41 1.32 -0.98 25.98
C LEU A 41 1.66 -2.47 26.07
N ASP A 42 2.39 -2.87 27.11
CA ASP A 42 2.55 -4.28 27.45
C ASP A 42 1.20 -4.95 27.74
N SER A 43 1.19 -6.28 27.81
CA SER A 43 -0.05 -7.06 27.93
C SER A 43 -0.85 -6.71 29.19
N ASP A 44 -0.18 -6.52 30.32
CA ASP A 44 -0.81 -6.25 31.61
C ASP A 44 -1.42 -4.85 31.63
N SER A 45 -0.64 -3.85 31.23
CA SER A 45 -1.09 -2.45 31.08
C SER A 45 -2.26 -2.35 30.10
N ALA A 46 -2.20 -3.09 28.99
CA ALA A 46 -3.25 -3.11 27.99
C ALA A 46 -4.53 -3.76 28.51
N GLU A 47 -4.46 -4.81 29.33
CA GLU A 47 -5.63 -5.44 29.94
C GLU A 47 -6.37 -4.48 30.88
N VAL A 48 -5.62 -3.73 31.69
CA VAL A 48 -6.19 -2.71 32.59
C VAL A 48 -6.85 -1.60 31.77
N GLU A 49 -6.16 -1.05 30.77
CA GLU A 49 -6.67 0.02 29.91
C GLU A 49 -7.94 -0.43 29.16
N ARG A 50 -7.97 -1.66 28.62
CA ARG A 50 -9.09 -2.22 27.84
C ARG A 50 -10.43 -2.23 28.58
N ARG A 51 -10.44 -2.25 29.92
CA ARG A 51 -11.67 -2.17 30.73
C ARG A 51 -12.45 -0.87 30.49
N GLY A 52 -11.76 0.20 30.11
CA GLY A 52 -12.36 1.50 29.77
C GLY A 52 -12.81 1.61 28.30
N TYR A 53 -12.68 0.55 27.50
CA TYR A 53 -12.86 0.61 26.05
C TYR A 53 -13.99 -0.32 25.57
N THR A 54 -14.63 0.06 24.48
CA THR A 54 -15.63 -0.74 23.77
C THR A 54 -15.14 -1.07 22.37
N LYS A 55 -15.43 -2.28 21.91
CA LYS A 55 -14.98 -2.74 20.59
C LYS A 55 -15.69 -1.95 19.49
N ILE A 56 -14.93 -1.45 18.52
CA ILE A 56 -15.45 -0.82 17.31
C ILE A 56 -15.67 -1.89 16.24
N MET A 57 -14.61 -2.63 15.89
CA MET A 57 -14.65 -3.61 14.80
C MET A 57 -13.46 -4.59 14.86
N ASP A 58 -13.59 -5.66 14.09
CA ASP A 58 -12.48 -6.53 13.70
C ASP A 58 -12.05 -6.21 12.26
N SER A 59 -10.76 -6.20 12.00
CA SER A 59 -10.18 -5.96 10.68
C SER A 59 -9.11 -7.01 10.32
N TYR A 60 -8.82 -7.12 9.02
CA TYR A 60 -7.75 -7.97 8.51
C TYR A 60 -6.36 -7.34 8.69
N GLY A 61 -6.31 -6.05 9.00
CA GLY A 61 -5.07 -5.29 9.17
C GLY A 61 -5.32 -3.79 9.10
N VAL A 62 -4.26 -3.02 9.33
CA VAL A 62 -4.28 -1.56 9.34
C VAL A 62 -3.34 -1.06 8.25
N MET A 63 -3.80 -0.14 7.38
CA MET A 63 -2.93 0.46 6.36
C MET A 63 -2.05 1.58 6.93
N GLY A 64 -2.51 2.23 7.99
CA GLY A 64 -1.83 3.32 8.70
C GLY A 64 -2.79 4.46 9.06
N ILE A 65 -2.22 5.64 9.33
CA ILE A 65 -2.99 6.84 9.69
C ILE A 65 -2.92 7.85 8.55
N LEU A 66 -4.09 8.24 8.05
CA LEU A 66 -4.24 9.29 7.05
C LEU A 66 -4.54 10.63 7.74
N ARG A 67 -3.76 11.66 7.42
CA ARG A 67 -4.00 13.03 7.88
C ARG A 67 -4.80 13.79 6.83
N ILE A 68 -6.07 14.06 7.12
CA ILE A 68 -6.98 14.76 6.20
C ILE A 68 -6.85 16.27 6.37
N SER A 69 -6.80 16.73 7.61
CA SER A 69 -6.56 18.12 7.99
C SER A 69 -5.60 18.18 9.19
N LYS A 70 -5.37 19.38 9.73
CA LYS A 70 -4.57 19.55 10.96
C LYS A 70 -5.19 18.80 12.14
N ASP A 71 -6.52 18.79 12.22
CA ASP A 71 -7.26 18.28 13.39
C ASP A 71 -8.01 16.97 13.12
N GLU A 72 -8.11 16.57 11.85
CA GLU A 72 -8.79 15.33 11.44
C GLU A 72 -7.77 14.30 10.94
N HIS A 73 -7.63 13.23 11.72
CA HIS A 73 -6.79 12.08 11.41
C HIS A 73 -7.64 10.82 11.45
N VAL A 74 -7.37 9.90 10.52
CA VAL A 74 -8.19 8.71 10.35
C VAL A 74 -7.30 7.48 10.34
N LEU A 75 -7.67 6.49 11.14
CA LEU A 75 -7.10 5.16 11.08
C LEU A 75 -7.78 4.38 9.95
N VAL A 76 -6.98 3.86 9.02
CA VAL A 76 -7.48 3.10 7.86
C VAL A 76 -7.41 1.62 8.16
N ALA A 77 -8.57 1.00 8.36
CA ALA A 77 -8.71 -0.43 8.66
C ALA A 77 -9.16 -1.21 7.43
N VAL A 78 -8.58 -2.38 7.19
CA VAL A 78 -8.97 -3.26 6.07
C VAL A 78 -10.08 -4.22 6.53
N THR A 79 -11.28 -4.06 5.99
CA THR A 79 -12.48 -4.78 6.44
C THR A 79 -12.91 -5.89 5.48
N GLY A 80 -12.43 -5.86 4.24
CA GLY A 80 -12.68 -6.87 3.21
C GLY A 80 -11.42 -7.22 2.43
N VAL A 81 -11.20 -8.52 2.22
CA VAL A 81 -10.07 -9.04 1.47
C VAL A 81 -10.44 -10.27 0.64
N LEU A 82 -9.64 -10.55 -0.38
CA LEU A 82 -9.70 -11.74 -1.21
C LEU A 82 -8.29 -12.32 -1.38
N SER A 83 -8.07 -13.59 -1.00
CA SER A 83 -6.82 -14.28 -1.32
C SER A 83 -6.76 -14.56 -2.82
N VAL A 84 -5.68 -14.15 -3.49
CA VAL A 84 -5.48 -14.36 -4.94
C VAL A 84 -4.58 -15.54 -5.25
N GLY A 85 -3.97 -16.13 -4.22
CA GLY A 85 -3.13 -17.32 -4.30
C GLY A 85 -1.86 -17.16 -3.47
N GLN A 86 -1.08 -18.24 -3.40
CA GLN A 86 0.10 -18.32 -2.54
C GLN A 86 1.38 -18.21 -3.35
N LEU A 87 2.34 -17.44 -2.84
CA LEU A 87 3.69 -17.29 -3.40
C LEU A 87 4.70 -17.25 -2.25
N TYR A 88 5.78 -18.03 -2.34
CA TYR A 88 6.81 -18.16 -1.27
C TYR A 88 6.25 -18.48 0.12
N GLY A 89 5.23 -19.34 0.20
CA GLY A 89 4.56 -19.68 1.46
C GLY A 89 3.68 -18.57 2.04
N ALA A 90 3.62 -17.40 1.40
CA ALA A 90 2.77 -16.28 1.79
C ALA A 90 1.50 -16.25 0.93
N ASP A 91 0.35 -15.97 1.55
CA ASP A 91 -0.85 -15.65 0.78
C ASP A 91 -0.73 -14.22 0.26
N ILE A 92 -0.97 -14.06 -1.04
CA ILE A 92 -1.12 -12.75 -1.63
C ILE A 92 -2.58 -12.36 -1.56
N VAL A 93 -2.83 -11.20 -0.98
CA VAL A 93 -4.17 -10.78 -0.58
C VAL A 93 -4.52 -9.47 -1.23
N LYS A 94 -5.66 -9.46 -1.92
CA LYS A 94 -6.29 -8.28 -2.52
C LYS A 94 -7.20 -7.61 -1.50
N ILE A 95 -7.05 -6.30 -1.32
CA ILE A 95 -7.95 -5.50 -0.47
C ILE A 95 -9.20 -5.16 -1.27
N THR A 96 -10.37 -5.49 -0.73
CA THR A 96 -11.67 -5.21 -1.37
C THR A 96 -12.46 -4.13 -0.66
N SER A 97 -12.21 -3.89 0.63
CA SER A 97 -12.93 -2.88 1.41
C SER A 97 -12.06 -2.35 2.54
N CYS A 98 -12.13 -1.04 2.75
CA CYS A 98 -11.49 -0.34 3.87
C CYS A 98 -12.50 0.56 4.58
N ASP A 99 -12.41 0.60 5.91
CA ASP A 99 -13.21 1.46 6.76
C ASP A 99 -12.33 2.50 7.44
N PHE A 100 -12.89 3.70 7.62
CA PHE A 100 -12.21 4.87 8.14
C PHE A 100 -12.71 5.15 9.55
N ILE A 101 -11.82 5.15 10.53
CA ILE A 101 -12.12 5.44 11.93
C ILE A 101 -11.51 6.80 12.26
N SER A 102 -12.34 7.81 12.55
CA SER A 102 -11.86 9.11 13.01
C SER A 102 -11.17 8.95 14.36
N LEU A 103 -9.94 9.44 14.47
CA LEU A 103 -9.22 9.50 15.73
C LEU A 103 -9.71 10.65 16.63
N ARG A 104 -10.54 11.55 16.10
CA ARG A 104 -11.15 12.67 16.82
C ARG A 104 -12.47 12.28 17.46
N THR A 105 -13.39 11.68 16.70
CA THR A 105 -14.70 11.25 17.23
C THR A 105 -14.70 9.81 17.72
N VAL A 106 -13.64 9.05 17.44
CA VAL A 106 -13.47 7.63 17.80
C VAL A 106 -14.61 6.77 17.29
N GLY A 107 -15.01 7.01 16.04
CA GLY A 107 -16.10 6.32 15.37
C GLY A 107 -15.96 6.35 13.85
N PRO A 108 -16.93 5.77 13.13
CA PRO A 108 -17.01 5.94 11.68
C PRO A 108 -16.98 7.43 11.33
N VAL A 109 -16.22 7.78 10.30
CA VAL A 109 -16.22 9.16 9.80
C VAL A 109 -17.62 9.47 9.27
N GLU A 110 -18.34 10.41 9.89
CA GLU A 110 -19.58 10.95 9.34
C GLU A 110 -19.26 11.66 8.01
N CYS A 111 -19.50 10.95 6.90
CA CYS A 111 -19.02 11.32 5.57
C CYS A 111 -19.81 12.49 4.95
N THR A 112 -19.49 13.71 5.38
CA THR A 112 -19.93 14.94 4.69
C THR A 112 -18.92 15.42 3.65
N ASP A 113 -17.63 15.10 3.80
CA ASP A 113 -16.60 15.55 2.87
C ASP A 113 -16.46 14.59 1.66
N PRO A 114 -16.72 15.04 0.41
CA PRO A 114 -16.64 14.21 -0.78
C PRO A 114 -15.24 13.63 -1.02
N ARG A 115 -14.19 14.31 -0.56
CA ARG A 115 -12.80 13.84 -0.72
C ARG A 115 -12.54 12.57 0.09
N ILE A 116 -13.16 12.46 1.27
CA ILE A 116 -13.05 11.27 2.12
C ILE A 116 -13.76 10.09 1.46
N VAL A 117 -14.96 10.33 0.93
CA VAL A 117 -15.73 9.32 0.19
C VAL A 117 -14.92 8.79 -1.00
N ASP A 118 -14.28 9.68 -1.76
CA ASP A 118 -13.44 9.28 -2.90
C ASP A 118 -12.18 8.51 -2.47
N LEU A 119 -11.57 8.86 -1.33
CA LEU A 119 -10.44 8.12 -0.76
C LEU A 119 -10.85 6.71 -0.30
N VAL A 120 -11.99 6.58 0.38
CA VAL A 120 -12.55 5.28 0.78
C VAL A 120 -12.82 4.43 -0.45
N ARG A 121 -13.43 5.01 -1.49
CA ARG A 121 -13.68 4.32 -2.78
C ARG A 121 -12.38 3.90 -3.45
N PHE A 122 -11.36 4.77 -3.42
CA PHE A 122 -10.05 4.48 -4.02
C PHE A 122 -9.33 3.34 -3.28
N LEU A 123 -9.27 3.35 -1.96
CA LEU A 123 -8.64 2.29 -1.18
C LEU A 123 -9.43 0.97 -1.25
N SER A 124 -10.75 1.05 -1.42
CA SER A 124 -11.64 -0.09 -1.65
C SER A 124 -11.78 -0.50 -3.13
N SER A 125 -10.96 0.06 -4.02
CA SER A 125 -11.07 -0.17 -5.48
C SER A 125 -10.74 -1.59 -5.94
N GLY A 126 -10.15 -2.42 -5.07
CA GLY A 126 -9.61 -3.71 -5.48
C GLY A 126 -8.24 -3.61 -6.17
N MET A 127 -7.59 -2.45 -6.19
CA MET A 127 -6.27 -2.33 -6.82
C MET A 127 -5.10 -2.56 -5.85
N PHE A 128 -5.38 -2.64 -4.54
CA PHE A 128 -4.37 -2.78 -3.49
C PHE A 128 -4.14 -4.25 -3.13
N TYR A 129 -2.87 -4.62 -2.98
CA TYR A 129 -2.45 -5.96 -2.61
C TYR A 129 -1.38 -5.91 -1.52
N TYR A 130 -1.39 -6.89 -0.64
CA TYR A 130 -0.37 -7.09 0.38
C TYR A 130 -0.05 -8.59 0.52
N SER A 131 1.03 -8.89 1.22
CA SER A 131 1.42 -10.25 1.60
C SER A 131 0.95 -10.55 3.02
N SER A 132 0.37 -11.73 3.26
CA SER A 132 0.07 -12.18 4.63
C SER A 132 1.33 -12.42 5.47
N ASN A 133 2.48 -12.63 4.84
CA ASN A 133 3.77 -12.78 5.51
C ASN A 133 4.59 -11.48 5.40
N PRO A 134 4.89 -10.80 6.52
CA PRO A 134 5.68 -9.56 6.53
C PRO A 134 7.09 -9.72 5.95
N ARG A 135 7.65 -10.94 5.94
CA ARG A 135 8.97 -11.23 5.36
C ARG A 135 8.94 -11.24 3.83
N PHE A 136 7.77 -11.49 3.23
CA PHE A 136 7.59 -11.42 1.79
C PHE A 136 7.17 -10.01 1.37
N ASP A 137 8.15 -9.20 1.01
CA ASP A 137 7.92 -7.84 0.55
C ASP A 137 7.39 -7.83 -0.90
N ILE A 138 6.09 -7.56 -1.03
CA ILE A 138 5.39 -7.51 -2.32
C ILE A 138 5.83 -6.32 -3.20
N THR A 139 6.55 -5.34 -2.65
CA THR A 139 7.07 -4.19 -3.40
C THR A 139 8.30 -4.54 -4.23
N LEU A 140 8.93 -5.69 -3.99
CA LEU A 140 10.18 -6.11 -4.62
C LEU A 140 9.95 -7.24 -5.63
N CYS A 141 10.62 -7.18 -6.78
CA CYS A 141 10.84 -8.36 -7.62
C CYS A 141 11.82 -9.35 -6.97
N ALA A 142 11.83 -10.59 -7.44
CA ALA A 142 12.67 -11.68 -6.93
C ALA A 142 14.17 -11.31 -6.92
N GLN A 143 14.68 -10.70 -8.00
CA GLN A 143 16.08 -10.28 -8.08
C GLN A 143 16.44 -9.25 -6.99
N ARG A 144 15.58 -8.24 -6.76
CA ARG A 144 15.82 -7.22 -5.73
C ARG A 144 15.68 -7.82 -4.33
N ARG A 145 14.74 -8.73 -4.12
CA ARG A 145 14.56 -9.45 -2.85
C ARG A 145 15.81 -10.24 -2.49
N SER A 146 16.41 -10.94 -3.46
CA SER A 146 17.69 -11.65 -3.27
C SER A 146 18.86 -10.72 -2.92
N SER A 147 18.81 -9.46 -3.32
CA SER A 147 19.85 -8.48 -3.00
C SER A 147 19.74 -7.86 -1.60
N ASN A 148 18.73 -8.26 -0.80
CA ASN A 148 18.45 -7.74 0.55
C ASN A 148 18.37 -6.21 0.64
N LYS A 149 17.97 -5.56 -0.46
CA LYS A 149 17.61 -4.13 -0.44
C LYS A 149 16.27 -4.01 0.27
N GLY A 150 16.12 -2.99 1.12
CA GLY A 150 14.85 -2.68 1.77
C GLY A 150 13.71 -2.44 0.78
N SER A 151 12.49 -2.28 1.28
CA SER A 151 11.27 -2.10 0.47
C SER A 151 11.47 -1.09 -0.68
N ASP A 152 10.89 -1.37 -1.85
CA ASP A 152 10.99 -0.47 -2.99
C ASP A 152 10.06 0.73 -2.79
N PRO A 153 10.60 1.95 -2.61
CA PRO A 153 9.78 3.11 -2.31
C PRO A 153 8.85 3.48 -3.46
N ARG A 154 9.15 3.03 -4.69
CA ARG A 154 8.30 3.27 -5.87
C ARG A 154 7.00 2.50 -5.77
N PHE A 155 7.01 1.32 -5.17
CA PHE A 155 5.86 0.42 -5.15
C PHE A 155 5.20 0.29 -3.78
N PHE A 156 5.69 1.03 -2.78
CA PHE A 156 5.16 1.05 -1.42
C PHE A 156 4.10 2.16 -1.24
N TRP A 157 2.87 1.87 -1.67
CA TRP A 157 1.82 2.88 -1.85
C TRP A 157 1.31 3.54 -0.59
N ASN A 158 1.25 2.80 0.51
CA ASN A 158 0.81 3.32 1.80
C ASN A 158 1.96 3.72 2.72
N ARG A 159 3.19 3.88 2.20
CA ARG A 159 4.36 4.28 3.00
C ARG A 159 4.12 5.58 3.78
N SER A 160 3.43 6.55 3.18
CA SER A 160 3.14 7.82 3.88
C SER A 160 2.21 7.66 5.09
N LEU A 161 1.36 6.63 5.09
CA LEU A 161 0.47 6.30 6.20
C LEU A 161 1.22 5.64 7.38
N HIS A 162 2.46 5.18 7.15
CA HIS A 162 3.33 4.57 8.16
C HIS A 162 4.10 5.64 8.95
N PHE A 163 4.42 6.79 8.36
CA PHE A 163 5.20 7.85 8.99
C PHE A 163 4.73 8.30 10.39
N PRO A 164 3.42 8.41 10.68
CA PRO A 164 2.97 8.73 12.03
C PRO A 164 3.48 7.72 13.07
N PHE A 165 3.48 6.44 12.76
CA PHE A 165 3.93 5.35 13.64
C PHE A 165 5.45 5.36 13.79
N GLU A 166 6.18 5.47 12.68
CA GLU A 166 7.64 5.53 12.67
C GLU A 166 8.17 6.71 13.50
N ARG A 167 7.49 7.87 13.44
CA ARG A 167 7.86 9.05 14.23
C ARG A 167 7.81 8.80 15.75
N PHE A 168 6.93 7.92 16.21
CA PHE A 168 6.83 7.52 17.62
C PHE A 168 7.62 6.25 17.94
N GLY A 169 8.49 5.78 17.03
CA GLY A 169 9.34 4.61 17.25
C GLY A 169 8.59 3.28 17.20
N ILE A 170 7.38 3.25 16.62
CA ILE A 170 6.60 2.02 16.49
C ILE A 170 7.11 1.19 15.31
N ASP A 171 7.34 -0.10 15.54
CA ASP A 171 7.69 -1.06 14.48
C ASP A 171 6.49 -1.31 13.56
N THR A 172 6.49 -0.63 12.41
CA THR A 172 5.42 -0.71 11.43
C THR A 172 5.31 -2.07 10.75
N SER A 173 6.37 -2.89 10.75
CA SER A 173 6.33 -4.24 10.17
C SER A 173 5.43 -5.20 10.96
N GLN A 174 5.25 -4.93 12.25
CA GLN A 174 4.36 -5.71 13.13
C GLN A 174 2.92 -5.25 13.03
N TRP A 175 2.69 -3.95 12.89
CA TRP A 175 1.36 -3.34 13.05
C TRP A 175 0.66 -3.03 11.72
N LEU A 176 1.40 -2.71 10.67
CA LEU A 176 0.84 -2.14 9.45
C LEU A 176 1.04 -3.05 8.24
N LEU A 177 0.06 -3.03 7.35
CA LEU A 177 0.15 -3.72 6.07
C LEU A 177 1.07 -2.95 5.13
N LYS A 178 1.94 -3.65 4.39
CA LYS A 178 2.73 -3.08 3.29
C LYS A 178 2.01 -3.37 1.98
N CYS A 179 1.51 -2.32 1.33
CA CYS A 179 0.65 -2.46 0.16
C CYS A 179 1.32 -1.97 -1.13
N MET A 180 1.11 -2.72 -2.20
CA MET A 180 1.32 -2.28 -3.58
C MET A 180 -0.02 -1.99 -4.27
N VAL A 181 0.02 -1.22 -5.37
CA VAL A 181 -1.12 -1.06 -6.28
C VAL A 181 -0.79 -1.67 -7.63
N GLY A 182 -1.78 -2.32 -8.23
CA GLY A 182 -1.67 -2.88 -9.57
C GLY A 182 -2.51 -4.15 -9.73
N SER A 183 -1.89 -5.25 -10.14
CA SER A 183 -2.58 -6.52 -10.33
C SER A 183 -1.70 -7.70 -9.98
N VAL A 184 -2.31 -8.71 -9.35
CA VAL A 184 -1.65 -9.98 -9.08
C VAL A 184 -2.53 -11.13 -9.56
N LEU A 185 -1.94 -12.03 -10.35
CA LEU A 185 -2.54 -13.29 -10.74
C LEU A 185 -1.61 -14.42 -10.30
N VAL A 186 -2.14 -15.40 -9.55
CA VAL A 186 -1.42 -16.62 -9.22
C VAL A 186 -2.23 -17.81 -9.70
N ARG A 187 -1.56 -18.75 -10.36
CA ARG A 187 -2.14 -19.99 -10.87
C ARG A 187 -1.25 -21.17 -10.58
N THR A 188 -1.83 -22.22 -10.03
CA THR A 188 -1.20 -23.53 -9.96
C THR A 188 -1.25 -24.15 -11.35
N VAL A 189 -0.12 -24.66 -11.82
CA VAL A 189 0.03 -25.34 -13.11
C VAL A 189 0.50 -26.76 -12.89
N TYR A 190 0.05 -27.68 -13.73
CA TYR A 190 0.41 -29.09 -13.67
C TYR A 190 1.16 -29.47 -14.94
N VAL A 191 2.37 -30.00 -14.80
CA VAL A 191 3.22 -30.44 -15.92
C VAL A 191 3.59 -31.90 -15.67
N GLY A 192 2.87 -32.81 -16.30
CA GLY A 192 2.94 -34.23 -15.97
C GLY A 192 2.52 -34.46 -14.51
N HIS A 193 3.39 -35.08 -13.72
CA HIS A 193 3.17 -35.31 -12.28
C HIS A 193 3.67 -34.17 -11.38
N ARG A 194 4.29 -33.14 -11.96
CA ARG A 194 4.85 -32.01 -11.20
C ARG A 194 3.82 -30.90 -11.07
N THR A 195 3.81 -30.27 -9.90
CA THR A 195 2.97 -29.10 -9.62
C THR A 195 3.87 -27.88 -9.51
N GLY A 196 3.57 -26.85 -10.28
CA GLY A 196 4.24 -25.54 -10.22
C GLY A 196 3.26 -24.42 -9.96
N ARG A 197 3.79 -23.21 -9.79
CA ARG A 197 3.00 -21.97 -9.75
C ARG A 197 3.53 -21.00 -10.78
N VAL A 198 2.61 -20.38 -11.50
CA VAL A 198 2.88 -19.22 -12.34
C VAL A 198 2.19 -18.02 -11.70
N ALA A 199 2.94 -16.96 -11.48
CA ALA A 199 2.42 -15.70 -10.99
C ALA A 199 2.81 -14.56 -11.93
N ILE A 200 1.89 -13.60 -12.09
CA ILE A 200 2.15 -12.33 -12.76
C ILE A 200 1.80 -11.22 -11.77
N LEU A 201 2.79 -10.40 -11.43
CA LEU A 201 2.66 -9.28 -10.52
C LEU A 201 2.99 -8.00 -11.28
N SER A 202 2.01 -7.13 -11.47
CA SER A 202 2.23 -5.79 -12.01
C SER A 202 2.11 -4.76 -10.88
N ARG A 203 3.22 -4.08 -10.58
CA ARG A 203 3.34 -3.03 -9.56
C ARG A 203 3.36 -1.67 -10.22
N LEU A 204 2.39 -0.81 -9.91
CA LEU A 204 2.32 0.58 -10.37
C LEU A 204 3.17 1.46 -9.44
N SER A 205 3.99 2.36 -9.98
CA SER A 205 4.78 3.30 -9.17
C SER A 205 3.91 4.41 -8.56
N CYS A 206 4.18 4.78 -7.31
CA CYS A 206 3.55 5.89 -6.61
C CYS A 206 4.25 7.24 -6.81
N GLU A 207 5.39 7.30 -7.53
CA GLU A 207 6.19 8.53 -7.67
C GLU A 207 5.58 9.57 -8.63
N ARG A 208 4.79 9.11 -9.62
CA ARG A 208 4.07 9.98 -10.56
C ARG A 208 2.79 9.33 -11.05
N VAL A 209 1.84 9.21 -10.12
CA VAL A 209 0.52 8.63 -10.36
C VAL A 209 -0.38 9.62 -11.09
N GLY A 210 -1.21 9.11 -11.99
CA GLY A 210 -2.41 9.82 -12.42
C GLY A 210 -3.16 9.02 -13.48
N THR A 211 -4.38 9.44 -13.75
CA THR A 211 -5.21 8.73 -14.75
C THR A 211 -4.64 8.90 -16.15
N ARG A 212 -4.86 7.88 -16.99
CA ARG A 212 -4.55 7.92 -18.42
C ARG A 212 -5.20 9.19 -19.00
N PHE A 213 -4.43 9.96 -19.77
CA PHE A 213 -4.77 11.29 -20.33
C PHE A 213 -4.60 12.51 -19.43
N ASN A 214 -4.57 12.37 -18.10
CA ASN A 214 -4.37 13.50 -17.19
C ASN A 214 -2.91 13.67 -16.77
N VAL A 215 -2.17 12.58 -16.61
CA VAL A 215 -0.76 12.62 -16.20
C VAL A 215 0.10 11.88 -17.23
N ARG A 216 0.99 12.63 -17.87
CA ARG A 216 1.91 12.19 -18.92
C ARG A 216 3.33 12.71 -18.66
N GLY A 217 4.29 12.15 -19.39
CA GLY A 217 5.68 12.58 -19.35
C GLY A 217 6.39 12.31 -18.02
N THR A 218 7.52 12.99 -17.85
CA THR A 218 8.35 12.94 -16.64
C THR A 218 8.08 14.14 -15.72
N ASN A 219 8.42 14.00 -14.43
CA ASN A 219 8.61 15.15 -13.53
C ASN A 219 10.08 15.62 -13.54
N SER A 220 10.38 16.69 -12.81
CA SER A 220 11.74 17.25 -12.66
C SER A 220 12.75 16.30 -12.00
N LEU A 221 12.26 15.29 -11.28
CA LEU A 221 13.09 14.25 -10.65
C LEU A 221 13.43 13.10 -11.61
N GLY A 222 12.84 13.05 -12.80
CA GLY A 222 13.01 11.95 -13.75
C GLY A 222 12.02 10.79 -13.57
N CYS A 223 11.03 10.91 -12.68
CA CYS A 223 10.00 9.88 -12.51
C CYS A 223 8.95 10.03 -13.63
N VAL A 224 8.77 8.98 -14.42
CA VAL A 224 7.78 8.96 -15.51
C VAL A 224 6.39 8.58 -15.02
N ALA A 225 5.38 9.20 -15.62
CA ALA A 225 3.99 8.92 -15.33
C ALA A 225 3.61 7.48 -15.69
N ASN A 226 2.80 6.84 -14.84
CA ASN A 226 2.29 5.48 -15.05
C ASN A 226 3.40 4.43 -15.24
N PHE A 227 4.51 4.58 -14.51
CA PHE A 227 5.56 3.56 -14.48
C PHE A 227 5.05 2.28 -13.80
N VAL A 228 5.21 1.14 -14.45
CA VAL A 228 4.80 -0.17 -13.99
C VAL A 228 5.96 -1.14 -14.17
N GLU A 229 6.22 -1.95 -13.15
CA GLU A 229 7.05 -3.14 -13.24
C GLU A 229 6.15 -4.37 -13.24
N THR A 230 6.24 -5.20 -14.27
CA THR A 230 5.52 -6.47 -14.37
C THR A 230 6.51 -7.61 -14.27
N GLU A 231 6.33 -8.44 -13.26
CA GLU A 231 7.14 -9.62 -12.99
C GLU A 231 6.33 -10.87 -13.27
N GLN A 232 6.85 -11.73 -14.13
CA GLN A 232 6.39 -13.09 -14.30
C GLN A 232 7.29 -14.01 -13.47
N VAL A 233 6.70 -14.69 -12.50
CA VAL A 233 7.37 -15.68 -11.66
C VAL A 233 6.86 -17.07 -12.04
N ILE A 234 7.79 -18.00 -12.25
CA ILE A 234 7.48 -19.41 -12.44
C ILE A 234 8.27 -20.18 -11.37
N SER A 235 7.56 -20.87 -10.49
CA SER A 235 8.16 -21.77 -9.49
C SER A 235 7.75 -23.21 -9.76
N PHE A 236 8.74 -24.10 -9.78
CA PHE A 236 8.56 -25.54 -9.89
C PHE A 236 9.52 -26.22 -8.91
N ASP A 237 8.99 -27.05 -8.02
CA ASP A 237 9.74 -27.66 -6.93
C ASP A 237 10.52 -26.57 -6.15
N ASP A 238 11.85 -26.68 -6.05
CA ASP A 238 12.72 -25.71 -5.38
C ASP A 238 13.34 -24.67 -6.34
N SER A 239 12.96 -24.69 -7.62
CA SER A 239 13.50 -23.78 -8.65
C SER A 239 12.54 -22.64 -8.93
N GLU A 240 13.11 -21.46 -9.17
CA GLU A 240 12.37 -20.26 -9.54
C GLU A 240 13.01 -19.54 -10.72
N CYS A 241 12.17 -19.07 -11.62
CA CYS A 241 12.53 -18.10 -12.64
C CYS A 241 11.66 -16.84 -12.47
N SER A 242 12.28 -15.67 -12.51
CA SER A 242 11.61 -14.37 -12.51
C SER A 242 12.05 -13.58 -13.72
N LEU A 243 11.08 -13.08 -14.49
CA LEU A 243 11.29 -12.19 -15.62
C LEU A 243 10.57 -10.87 -15.36
N VAL A 244 11.31 -9.77 -15.37
CA VAL A 244 10.79 -8.42 -15.15
C VAL A 244 10.73 -7.64 -16.46
N GLN A 245 9.59 -7.01 -16.71
CA GLN A 245 9.38 -6.05 -17.79
C GLN A 245 8.87 -4.73 -17.21
N ILE A 246 9.34 -3.62 -17.77
CA ILE A 246 8.91 -2.28 -17.35
C ILE A 246 8.11 -1.58 -18.44
N ARG A 247 7.20 -0.71 -18.03
CA ARG A 247 6.41 0.15 -18.92
C ARG A 247 6.19 1.50 -18.25
N GLY A 248 6.34 2.60 -18.96
CA GLY A 248 6.06 3.94 -18.43
C GLY A 248 5.77 4.95 -19.54
N SER A 249 5.44 6.18 -19.15
CA SER A 249 5.37 7.28 -20.12
C SER A 249 6.75 7.58 -20.71
N VAL A 250 6.76 8.11 -21.94
CA VAL A 250 7.97 8.64 -22.57
C VAL A 250 8.61 9.70 -21.65
N PRO A 251 9.93 9.62 -21.35
CA PRO A 251 10.61 10.45 -20.34
C PRO A 251 10.92 11.86 -20.84
N LEU A 252 9.90 12.56 -21.32
CA LEU A 252 9.95 13.94 -21.78
C LEU A 252 8.91 14.77 -21.03
N PHE A 253 9.11 16.09 -20.97
CA PHE A 253 8.04 16.99 -20.52
C PHE A 253 7.02 17.16 -21.65
N TRP A 254 5.96 16.34 -21.58
CA TRP A 254 4.87 16.39 -22.56
C TRP A 254 3.51 16.25 -21.90
N GLU A 255 2.52 16.86 -22.54
CA GLU A 255 1.13 16.83 -22.14
C GLU A 255 0.24 16.62 -23.36
N GLN A 256 -0.96 16.08 -23.11
CA GLN A 256 -1.99 15.94 -24.13
C GLN A 256 -3.22 16.70 -23.62
N PRO A 257 -3.44 17.95 -24.07
CA PRO A 257 -4.56 18.74 -23.58
C PRO A 257 -5.89 18.18 -24.13
N GLY A 258 -6.70 17.65 -23.22
CA GLY A 258 -8.07 17.18 -23.50
C GLY A 258 -8.18 15.75 -24.04
N VAL A 259 -9.39 15.18 -23.88
CA VAL A 259 -9.82 13.92 -24.51
C VAL A 259 -10.71 14.29 -25.69
N GLN A 260 -10.13 14.75 -26.80
CA GLN A 260 -10.89 14.98 -28.03
C GLN A 260 -10.77 13.76 -28.95
N VAL A 261 -11.90 13.14 -29.27
CA VAL A 261 -11.98 12.04 -30.24
C VAL A 261 -11.57 12.61 -31.61
N GLY A 262 -10.48 12.10 -32.20
CA GLY A 262 -10.01 12.50 -33.53
C GLY A 262 -8.85 13.50 -33.59
N SER A 263 -8.43 14.10 -32.45
CA SER A 263 -7.25 14.99 -32.40
C SER A 263 -6.31 14.58 -31.27
N HIS A 264 -5.14 14.04 -31.64
CA HIS A 264 -4.12 13.56 -30.71
C HIS A 264 -2.89 14.47 -30.68
N LYS A 265 -3.10 15.80 -30.74
CA LYS A 265 -1.98 16.74 -30.70
C LYS A 265 -1.32 16.71 -29.32
N VAL A 266 -0.07 16.29 -29.29
CA VAL A 266 0.78 16.31 -28.10
C VAL A 266 1.53 17.62 -28.07
N LYS A 267 1.61 18.23 -26.89
CA LYS A 267 2.51 19.36 -26.62
C LYS A 267 3.75 18.83 -25.93
N VAL A 268 4.90 18.98 -26.59
CA VAL A 268 6.21 18.62 -26.03
C VAL A 268 6.95 19.92 -25.76
N ARG A 269 7.58 20.06 -24.59
CA ARG A 269 8.48 21.18 -24.31
C ARG A 269 9.77 21.04 -25.14
N ALA A 270 10.57 22.10 -25.20
CA ALA A 270 11.91 22.04 -25.80
C ALA A 270 12.71 20.85 -25.23
N LEU A 271 13.46 20.16 -26.08
CA LEU A 271 14.17 18.92 -25.70
C LEU A 271 15.20 19.18 -24.60
N GLU A 272 15.86 20.33 -24.68
CA GLU A 272 16.84 20.83 -23.71
C GLU A 272 16.22 20.94 -22.32
N ALA A 273 14.95 21.34 -22.24
CA ALA A 273 14.23 21.40 -20.98
C ALA A 273 14.06 20.01 -20.36
N SER A 274 13.91 18.95 -21.18
CA SER A 274 13.76 17.57 -20.71
C SER A 274 15.08 16.84 -20.45
N ALA A 275 16.22 17.37 -20.92
CA ALA A 275 17.50 16.67 -20.92
C ALA A 275 17.89 16.13 -19.54
N SER A 276 17.84 16.95 -18.49
CA SER A 276 18.20 16.52 -17.13
C SER A 276 17.29 15.39 -16.62
N ALA A 277 15.96 15.53 -16.79
CA ALA A 277 15.00 14.51 -16.35
C ALA A 277 15.14 13.20 -17.15
N TYR A 278 15.36 13.31 -18.46
CA TYR A 278 15.65 12.19 -19.35
C TYR A 278 16.88 11.41 -18.90
N HIS A 279 18.00 12.11 -18.66
CA HIS A 279 19.24 11.47 -18.20
C HIS A 279 19.07 10.82 -16.83
N ARG A 280 18.39 11.48 -15.88
CA ARG A 280 18.07 10.89 -14.57
C ARG A 280 17.28 9.60 -14.71
N TYR A 281 16.27 9.58 -15.59
CA TYR A 281 15.44 8.40 -15.82
C TYR A 281 16.24 7.22 -16.38
N PHE A 282 17.03 7.43 -17.43
CA PHE A 282 17.81 6.34 -18.02
C PHE A 282 18.98 5.89 -17.15
N PHE A 283 19.63 6.81 -16.43
CA PHE A 283 20.62 6.46 -15.41
C PHE A 283 19.98 5.58 -14.34
N TYR A 284 18.78 5.94 -13.88
CA TYR A 284 18.02 5.13 -12.95
C TYR A 284 17.75 3.72 -13.51
N LEU A 285 17.25 3.58 -14.74
CA LEU A 285 16.96 2.28 -15.33
C LEU A 285 18.19 1.38 -15.47
N LEU A 286 19.35 1.94 -15.78
CA LEU A 286 20.58 1.16 -15.99
C LEU A 286 21.20 0.66 -14.69
N PHE A 287 21.11 1.42 -13.61
CA PHE A 287 21.82 1.12 -12.35
C PHE A 287 20.92 0.72 -11.20
N TYR A 288 19.63 1.07 -11.27
CA TYR A 288 18.65 0.86 -10.20
C TYR A 288 17.32 0.32 -10.73
N GLY A 289 17.22 0.00 -12.03
CA GLY A 289 16.05 -0.55 -12.71
C GLY A 289 15.79 -2.01 -12.38
#